data_AF-A0A843I3F2-F1
#
_entry.id   AF-A0A843I3F2-F1
#
_cell.length_a   1.000
_cell.length_b   1.000
_cell.length_c   1.000
_cell.angle_alpha   90.00
_cell.angle_beta   90.00
_cell.angle_gamma   90.00
#
_symmetry.space_group_name_H-M   'P 1'
#
loop_
_entity.id
_entity.type
_entity.pdbx_description
1 polymer ?
#
loop_
_entity_poly.entity_id
_entity_poly.type
_entity_poly.pdbx_seq_one_letter_code
_entity_poly.pdbx_strand_id
1 'polypeptide(L)'
;GNWLNIYGESIYGTIASPVDSPDNAPYILTYSPEKRKLYVHVIAWPWDGKLTISNVRQRFEISEAYMLRDRNRVKIKSEGDNIILENLPKSYNYYDEVIVLEVNEK
;
A
#
# COMPACT_ATOMS: atom_id res chain seq x y z
N GLY A 1 -9.57 -17.07 -7.75
CA GLY A 1 -10.69 -16.79 -6.80
C GLY A 1 -11.08 -15.33 -6.89
N ASN A 2 -12.26 -14.94 -6.42
CA ASN A 2 -12.81 -13.59 -6.63
C ASN A 2 -11.87 -12.46 -6.17
N TRP A 3 -11.13 -12.67 -5.07
CA TRP A 3 -10.14 -11.70 -4.59
C TRP A 3 -8.99 -11.50 -5.60
N LEU A 4 -8.39 -12.59 -6.09
CA LEU A 4 -7.30 -12.53 -7.08
C LEU A 4 -7.72 -11.92 -8.41
N ASN A 5 -9.00 -11.97 -8.78
CA ASN A 5 -9.49 -11.29 -9.99
C ASN A 5 -9.42 -9.77 -9.86
N ILE A 6 -9.47 -9.22 -8.64
CA ILE A 6 -9.42 -7.78 -8.35
C ILE A 6 -8.00 -7.36 -7.98
N TYR A 7 -7.36 -8.11 -7.07
CA TYR A 7 -6.11 -7.73 -6.43
C TYR A 7 -4.91 -8.55 -6.91
N GLY A 8 -5.07 -9.43 -7.91
CA GLY A 8 -3.99 -10.28 -8.40
C GLY A 8 -2.75 -9.52 -8.89
N GLU A 9 -2.90 -8.25 -9.30
CA GLU A 9 -1.77 -7.38 -9.67
C GLU A 9 -0.76 -7.21 -8.51
N SER A 10 -1.18 -7.28 -7.25
CA SER A 10 -0.28 -7.15 -6.09
C SER A 10 0.40 -8.45 -5.67
N ILE A 11 0.04 -9.57 -6.31
CA ILE A 11 0.62 -10.89 -6.03
C ILE A 11 1.43 -11.41 -7.22
N TYR A 12 0.91 -11.33 -8.43
CA TYR A 12 1.58 -11.89 -9.60
C TYR A 12 2.63 -10.94 -10.15
N GLY A 13 3.87 -11.42 -10.25
CA GLY A 13 5.01 -10.61 -10.69
C GLY A 13 5.51 -9.63 -9.63
N THR A 14 5.15 -9.86 -8.36
CA THR A 14 5.68 -9.12 -7.22
C THR A 14 6.69 -9.95 -6.45
N ILE A 15 7.54 -9.27 -5.70
CA ILE A 15 8.49 -9.83 -4.74
C ILE A 15 8.16 -9.31 -3.34
N ALA A 16 8.83 -9.86 -2.33
CA ALA A 16 8.83 -9.28 -1.00
C ALA A 16 9.28 -7.82 -1.07
N SER A 17 8.61 -6.95 -0.31
CA SER A 17 8.99 -5.54 -0.23
C SER A 17 10.43 -5.39 0.31
N PRO A 18 11.25 -4.50 -0.27
CA PRO A 18 12.57 -4.15 0.30
C PRO A 18 12.46 -3.21 1.52
N VAL A 19 11.24 -2.83 1.91
CA VAL A 19 10.92 -2.09 3.12
C VAL A 19 10.19 -3.03 4.07
N ASP A 20 10.73 -3.19 5.27
CA ASP A 20 10.12 -3.99 6.32
C ASP A 20 8.93 -3.28 6.96
N SER A 21 7.86 -4.03 7.19
CA SER A 21 6.75 -3.61 8.05
C SER A 21 7.02 -4.01 9.50
N PRO A 22 6.68 -3.17 10.50
CA PRO A 22 6.71 -3.58 11.91
C PRO A 22 5.90 -4.86 12.18
N ASP A 23 6.31 -5.68 13.15
CA ASP A 23 5.63 -6.96 13.47
C ASP A 23 4.14 -6.81 13.79
N ASN A 24 3.74 -5.67 14.34
CA ASN A 24 2.36 -5.34 14.68
C ASN A 24 1.68 -4.42 13.66
N ALA A 25 2.26 -4.26 12.47
CA ALA A 25 1.69 -3.42 11.43
C ALA A 25 0.34 -4.01 10.97
N PRO A 26 -0.69 -3.18 10.76
CA PRO A 26 -1.97 -3.62 10.22
C PRO A 26 -1.92 -3.88 8.70
N TYR A 27 -0.72 -3.95 8.11
CA TYR A 27 -0.49 -4.12 6.68
C TYR A 27 0.74 -4.98 6.38
N ILE A 28 0.77 -5.51 5.17
CA ILE A 28 1.90 -6.23 4.57
C ILE A 28 2.28 -5.52 3.27
N LEU A 29 3.56 -5.59 2.87
CA LEU A 29 4.05 -4.94 1.66
C LEU A 29 4.56 -5.96 0.64
N THR A 30 4.17 -5.79 -0.62
CA THR A 30 4.79 -6.45 -1.78
C THR A 30 5.25 -5.39 -2.79
N TYR A 31 6.25 -5.72 -3.59
CA TYR A 31 6.87 -4.78 -4.52
C TYR A 31 6.94 -5.35 -5.93
N SER A 32 6.62 -4.56 -6.94
CA SER A 32 6.89 -4.87 -8.34
C SER A 32 7.97 -3.92 -8.87
N PRO A 33 9.23 -4.39 -9.04
CA PRO A 33 10.30 -3.60 -9.63
C PRO A 33 9.99 -3.19 -11.08
N GLU A 34 9.41 -4.10 -11.86
CA GLU A 34 9.06 -3.87 -13.26
C GLU A 34 8.06 -2.72 -13.40
N LYS A 35 7.00 -2.72 -12.59
CA LYS A 35 5.95 -1.70 -12.62
C LYS A 35 6.25 -0.48 -11.76
N ARG A 36 7.31 -0.55 -10.96
CA ARG A 36 7.67 0.44 -9.93
C ARG A 36 6.50 0.77 -9.00
N LYS A 37 5.87 -0.27 -8.46
CA LYS A 37 4.72 -0.18 -7.57
C LYS A 37 4.97 -0.91 -6.27
N LEU A 38 4.72 -0.23 -5.15
CA LEU A 38 4.62 -0.85 -3.84
C LEU A 38 3.14 -1.07 -3.51
N TYR A 39 2.78 -2.29 -3.18
CA TYR A 39 1.40 -2.64 -2.81
C TYR A 39 1.32 -2.79 -1.30
N VAL A 40 0.41 -2.03 -0.70
CA VAL A 40 0.07 -2.07 0.71
C VAL A 40 -1.16 -2.93 0.88
N HIS A 41 -0.96 -4.15 1.36
CA HIS A 41 -2.02 -5.09 1.71
C HIS A 41 -2.54 -4.74 3.11
N VAL A 42 -3.68 -4.08 3.20
CA VAL A 42 -4.26 -3.65 4.48
C VAL A 42 -5.07 -4.79 5.06
N ILE A 43 -4.54 -5.42 6.10
CA ILE A 43 -5.13 -6.59 6.76
C ILE A 43 -6.11 -6.18 7.86
N ALA A 44 -5.82 -5.06 8.54
CA ALA A 44 -6.70 -4.46 9.53
C ALA A 44 -7.02 -3.02 9.13
N TRP A 45 -8.20 -2.83 8.54
CA TRP A 45 -8.60 -1.52 8.01
C TRP A 45 -8.75 -0.48 9.13
N PRO A 46 -8.12 0.71 9.01
CA PRO A 46 -8.18 1.72 10.05
C PRO A 46 -9.55 2.40 10.08
N TRP A 47 -10.15 2.46 11.27
CA TRP A 47 -11.47 3.05 11.48
C TRP A 47 -11.48 4.58 11.35
N ASP A 48 -10.34 5.24 11.58
CA ASP A 48 -10.14 6.69 11.46
C ASP A 48 -9.74 7.11 10.04
N GLY A 49 -9.65 6.16 9.11
CA GLY A 49 -9.32 6.41 7.71
C GLY A 49 -7.88 6.84 7.49
N LYS A 50 -6.97 6.53 8.44
CA LYS A 50 -5.55 6.85 8.35
C LYS A 50 -4.67 5.63 8.53
N LEU A 51 -3.65 5.49 7.69
CA LEU A 51 -2.69 4.40 7.77
C LEU A 51 -1.27 4.92 7.63
N THR A 52 -0.44 4.68 8.63
CA THR A 52 0.99 5.04 8.59
C THR A 52 1.81 3.90 8.01
N ILE A 53 2.58 4.17 6.96
CA ILE A 53 3.56 3.26 6.38
C ILE A 53 4.95 3.70 6.81
N SER A 54 5.62 2.83 7.56
CA SER A 54 6.88 3.16 8.25
C SER A 54 8.08 3.03 7.31
N ASN A 55 9.05 3.92 7.45
CA ASN A 55 10.37 3.91 6.78
C ASN A 55 10.36 3.81 5.24
N VAL A 56 9.20 3.90 4.59
CA VAL A 56 9.08 3.71 3.13
C VAL A 56 9.86 4.76 2.35
N ARG A 57 9.99 5.97 2.88
CA ARG A 57 10.72 7.06 2.22
C ARG A 57 12.24 6.91 2.28
N GLN A 58 12.78 6.00 3.09
CA GLN A 58 14.23 5.71 3.07
C GLN A 58 14.63 5.02 1.77
N ARG A 59 13.74 4.17 1.23
CA ARG A 59 13.98 3.42 0.00
C ARG A 59 13.37 4.06 -1.24
N PHE A 60 12.20 4.70 -1.09
CA PHE A 60 11.39 5.12 -2.21
C PHE A 60 11.03 6.61 -2.19
N GLU A 61 10.90 7.20 -3.37
CA GLU A 61 10.12 8.41 -3.60
C GLU A 61 8.71 8.02 -4.06
N ILE A 62 7.68 8.58 -3.44
CA ILE A 62 6.28 8.22 -3.73
C ILE A 62 5.61 9.36 -4.51
N SER A 63 5.11 9.07 -5.70
CA SER A 63 4.46 10.05 -6.59
C SER A 63 2.93 10.05 -6.48
N GLU A 64 2.32 8.89 -6.28
CA GLU A 64 0.87 8.76 -6.18
C GLU A 64 0.47 7.58 -5.28
N ALA A 65 -0.72 7.67 -4.69
CA ALA A 65 -1.35 6.58 -3.98
C ALA A 65 -2.82 6.46 -4.38
N TYR A 66 -3.29 5.22 -4.56
CA TYR A 66 -4.68 4.94 -4.90
C TYR A 66 -5.09 3.52 -4.51
N MET A 67 -6.39 3.29 -4.35
CA MET A 67 -6.96 1.95 -4.16
C MET A 67 -6.76 1.11 -5.44
N LEU A 68 -6.24 -0.12 -5.33
CA LEU A 68 -6.04 -1.00 -6.49
C LEU A 68 -7.36 -1.35 -7.19
N ARG A 69 -8.43 -1.52 -6.41
CA ARG A 69 -9.75 -1.97 -6.87
C ARG A 69 -10.40 -1.02 -7.89
N ASP A 70 -10.38 0.28 -7.60
CA ASP A 70 -11.21 1.28 -8.28
C ASP A 70 -10.43 2.55 -8.68
N ARG A 71 -9.12 2.59 -8.41
CA ARG A 71 -8.23 3.73 -8.65
C ARG A 71 -8.62 5.01 -7.88
N ASN A 72 -9.43 4.90 -6.83
CA ASN A 72 -9.73 6.03 -5.97
C ASN A 72 -8.45 6.56 -5.32
N ARG A 73 -8.19 7.85 -5.48
CA ARG A 73 -6.98 8.50 -4.96
C ARG A 73 -6.96 8.49 -3.44
N VAL A 74 -5.78 8.21 -2.91
CA VAL A 74 -5.46 8.26 -1.49
C VAL A 74 -4.53 9.44 -1.25
N LYS A 75 -4.85 10.24 -0.24
CA LYS A 75 -4.02 11.40 0.09
C LYS A 75 -2.78 10.92 0.83
N ILE A 76 -1.61 11.45 0.44
CA ILE A 76 -0.34 11.13 1.08
C ILE A 76 0.13 12.35 1.86
N LYS A 77 0.48 12.16 3.13
CA LYS A 77 1.22 13.12 3.94
C LYS A 77 2.55 12.48 4.33
N SER A 78 3.64 13.23 4.24
CA SER A 78 4.96 12.74 4.65
C SER A 78 5.30 13.21 6.06
N GLU A 79 5.91 12.33 6.84
CA GLU A 79 6.33 12.62 8.21
C GLU A 79 7.68 11.94 8.46
N GLY A 80 8.76 12.69 8.27
CA GLY A 80 10.12 12.13 8.25
C GLY A 80 10.26 11.07 7.15
N ASP A 81 10.65 9.86 7.56
CA ASP A 81 10.80 8.70 6.70
C ASP A 81 9.50 7.90 6.47
N ASN A 82 8.45 8.25 7.20
CA ASN A 82 7.15 7.63 7.10
C ASN A 82 6.26 8.38 6.10
N ILE A 83 5.21 7.69 5.66
CA ILE A 83 4.04 8.36 5.05
C ILE A 83 2.79 8.00 5.83
N ILE A 84 1.83 8.92 5.82
CA ILE A 84 0.47 8.73 6.32
C ILE A 84 -0.45 8.79 5.11
N LEU A 85 -1.16 7.70 4.87
CA LEU A 85 -2.25 7.60 3.92
C LEU A 85 -3.51 8.10 4.61
N GLU A 86 -4.11 9.17 4.09
CA GLU A 86 -5.28 9.83 4.65
C GLU A 86 -6.49 9.72 3.70
N ASN A 87 -7.68 9.95 4.25
CA ASN A 87 -8.96 9.91 3.53
C ASN A 87 -9.24 8.54 2.90
N LEU A 88 -8.85 7.47 3.59
CA LEU A 88 -9.17 6.12 3.14
C LEU A 88 -10.69 5.93 3.12
N PRO A 89 -11.23 5.27 2.08
CA PRO A 89 -12.66 4.98 2.01
C PRO A 89 -13.06 3.99 3.10
N LYS A 90 -14.37 3.79 3.27
CA LYS A 90 -14.86 2.63 4.03
C LYS A 90 -14.39 1.35 3.33
N SER A 91 -13.94 0.38 4.12
CA SER A 91 -13.58 -0.95 3.63
C SER A 91 -14.75 -1.58 2.86
N TYR A 92 -14.39 -2.29 1.80
CA TYR A 92 -15.27 -3.16 1.02
C TYR A 92 -15.49 -4.54 1.69
N ASN A 93 -15.10 -4.71 2.95
CA ASN A 93 -15.19 -5.92 3.77
C ASN A 93 -14.43 -7.13 3.20
N TYR A 94 -13.31 -6.90 2.52
CA TYR A 94 -12.35 -7.96 2.24
C TYR A 94 -11.35 -8.06 3.39
N TYR A 95 -10.86 -9.29 3.65
CA TYR A 95 -9.79 -9.52 4.64
C TYR A 95 -8.47 -8.82 4.28
N ASP A 96 -8.27 -8.54 2.99
CA ASP A 96 -7.12 -7.83 2.46
C ASP A 96 -7.61 -6.86 1.38
N GLU A 97 -7.34 -5.57 1.58
CA GLU A 97 -7.60 -4.54 0.60
C GLU A 97 -6.30 -3.81 0.26
N VAL A 98 -6.07 -3.62 -1.05
CA VAL A 98 -4.76 -3.18 -1.52
C VAL A 98 -4.78 -1.72 -1.94
N ILE A 99 -3.86 -0.94 -1.36
CA ILE A 99 -3.49 0.40 -1.81
C ILE A 99 -2.21 0.29 -2.62
N VAL A 100 -2.13 0.98 -3.74
CA VAL A 100 -0.93 1.08 -4.56
C VAL A 100 -0.23 2.37 -4.25
N LEU A 101 1.09 2.31 -4.10
CA LEU A 101 1.99 3.45 -4.14
C LEU A 101 2.80 3.37 -5.42
N GLU A 102 2.77 4.41 -6.24
CA GLU A 102 3.71 4.56 -7.35
C GLU A 102 5.02 5.12 -6.81
N VAL A 103 6.11 4.38 -7.06
CA VAL A 103 7.38 4.63 -6.41
C VAL A 103 8.52 4.76 -7.40
N ASN A 104 9.57 5.49 -7.04
CA ASN A 104 10.88 5.40 -7.67
C ASN A 104 11.91 5.03 -6.60
N GLU A 105 12.80 4.09 -6.91
CA GLU A 105 13.93 3.78 -6.04
C GLU A 105 14.89 4.97 -5.95
N LYS A 106 15.38 5.23 -4.74
CA LYS A 106 16.41 6.24 -4.46
C LYS A 106 17.82 5.70 -4.62
#